data_AF-A0ABD1ZG64-F1
#
_entry.id   AF-A0ABD1ZG64-F1
#
_cell.length_a   1.000
_cell.length_b   1.000
_cell.length_c   1.000
_cell.angle_alpha   90.00
_cell.angle_beta   90.00
_cell.angle_gamma   90.00
#
_symmetry.space_group_name_H-M   'P 1'
#
loop_
_entity.id
_entity.type
_entity.pdbx_description
1 polymer ?
#
loop_
_entity_poly.entity_id
_entity_poly.type
_entity_poly.pdbx_seq_one_letter_code
_entity_poly.pdbx_strand_id
1 'polypeptide(L)'
;MSLLVLPQIPTIPSSKNSAVISILPSASSPKWISGGVRSNAVVSKIICSIVGKRERKKRELSQGFARATMVRTEREVTWERLENLLGGKTFGPQPRVAHQTERVFGPGNDASKLVFYRDNSAWCPYCERLWLLLEEKQINYTVEKINMWCYGEKPEWYTRMVPSGLLPAVVLDGKLLTESLDIMLYLESKFSDKNPLLPRPGTPKWSVLDELLRLERRLFGAWLSRIKGRSGEFDSAMDAVNKALQKFDGPYFLGTELSLVDCVYAPFLERIAASMPYWPGVKVRGNERWPAVNRWYEAMDSRPAYQGIKSDDFYIVHNLEPQIGACRSEPAGAVWRAHIDGTSGSWNLPLKPELTAWGPDDGTGKDGAKEEAAQCFIKNHESVVKFSLRGVKDPQPGDDEAVDLGFLYVAQALLEGTENVQLPQPFPHKEAVAGAAGFLMNKVGVPRDLTYPAARQLRAHLLWLYRHCKQNQSIDPPPFVR
;
A
#
# COMPACT_ATOMS: atom_id res chain seq x y z
N MET A 1 -3.57 38.26 -26.18
CA MET A 1 -5.04 38.29 -26.33
C MET A 1 -5.43 37.22 -27.33
N SER A 2 -5.96 36.09 -26.84
CA SER A 2 -6.79 35.12 -27.56
C SER A 2 -7.41 34.21 -26.50
N LEU A 3 -8.72 34.33 -26.34
CA LEU A 3 -9.55 33.55 -25.42
C LEU A 3 -9.66 32.10 -25.93
N LEU A 4 -9.41 31.13 -25.06
CA LEU A 4 -9.74 29.73 -25.29
C LEU A 4 -11.02 29.38 -24.54
N VAL A 5 -12.02 28.99 -25.33
CA VAL A 5 -13.38 28.59 -24.96
C VAL A 5 -13.35 27.21 -24.33
N LEU A 6 -13.96 27.08 -23.14
CA LEU A 6 -14.19 25.79 -22.46
C LEU A 6 -15.38 25.05 -23.11
N PRO A 7 -15.32 23.72 -23.33
CA PRO A 7 -16.49 22.96 -23.73
C PRO A 7 -17.42 22.68 -22.53
N GLN A 8 -18.71 22.92 -22.76
CA GLN A 8 -19.82 22.68 -21.82
C GLN A 8 -20.01 21.18 -21.54
N ILE A 9 -20.22 20.84 -20.27
CA ILE A 9 -20.59 19.50 -19.81
C ILE A 9 -22.12 19.34 -19.92
N PRO A 10 -22.66 18.24 -20.47
CA PRO A 10 -24.10 18.03 -20.55
C PRO A 10 -24.72 17.71 -19.18
N THR A 11 -25.76 18.45 -18.83
CA THR A 11 -26.64 18.23 -17.68
C THR A 11 -27.52 16.99 -17.87
N ILE A 12 -27.54 16.09 -16.88
CA ILE A 12 -28.47 14.95 -16.83
C ILE A 12 -29.75 15.41 -16.10
N PRO A 13 -30.97 15.12 -16.62
CA PRO A 13 -32.22 15.61 -16.04
C PRO A 13 -32.66 14.77 -14.83
N SER A 14 -33.14 15.45 -13.80
CA SER A 14 -33.87 14.86 -12.68
C SER A 14 -35.33 14.61 -13.08
N SER A 15 -35.85 13.40 -12.86
CA SER A 15 -37.30 13.17 -12.76
C SER A 15 -37.66 12.41 -11.48
N LYS A 16 -38.39 13.15 -10.63
CA LYS A 16 -39.48 12.78 -9.70
C LYS A 16 -40.25 11.52 -10.14
N ASN A 17 -40.86 10.65 -9.33
CA ASN A 17 -41.67 10.77 -8.10
C ASN A 17 -41.75 9.35 -7.49
N SER A 18 -41.86 9.16 -6.17
CA SER A 18 -43.18 9.00 -5.53
C SER A 18 -43.14 9.38 -4.04
N ALA A 19 -44.08 10.25 -3.67
CA ALA A 19 -44.48 10.63 -2.32
C ALA A 19 -45.10 9.42 -1.56
N VAL A 20 -45.48 9.42 -0.28
CA VAL A 20 -46.08 10.38 0.67
C VAL A 20 -45.89 9.65 2.05
N ILE A 21 -45.62 10.25 3.21
CA ILE A 21 -46.59 10.82 4.18
C ILE A 21 -45.80 11.38 5.37
N SER A 22 -46.06 12.65 5.64
CA SER A 22 -45.76 13.44 6.83
C SER A 22 -46.57 12.98 8.04
N ILE A 23 -46.08 13.27 9.25
CA ILE A 23 -46.80 13.96 10.34
C ILE A 23 -45.78 14.27 11.45
N LEU A 24 -45.51 15.57 11.64
CA LEU A 24 -45.09 16.16 12.91
C LEU A 24 -46.36 16.55 13.70
N PRO A 25 -46.32 16.66 15.04
CA PRO A 25 -46.07 17.96 15.67
C PRO A 25 -45.13 17.85 16.90
N SER A 26 -44.15 18.73 17.10
CA SER A 26 -44.20 20.10 17.65
C SER A 26 -44.49 20.21 19.15
N ALA A 27 -43.56 20.88 19.81
CA ALA A 27 -43.71 21.81 20.94
C ALA A 27 -43.79 21.30 22.38
N SER A 28 -42.89 21.89 23.18
CA SER A 28 -43.13 22.60 24.45
C SER A 28 -42.50 21.98 25.71
N SER A 29 -41.59 22.76 26.28
CA SER A 29 -41.06 22.67 27.64
C SER A 29 -42.11 23.07 28.68
N PRO A 30 -41.99 22.56 29.92
CA PRO A 30 -42.22 23.45 31.05
C PRO A 30 -41.24 23.27 32.24
N LYS A 31 -40.74 24.43 32.69
CA LYS A 31 -40.67 24.97 34.06
C LYS A 31 -40.33 24.07 35.26
N TRP A 32 -39.29 24.50 35.96
CA TRP A 32 -39.03 24.26 37.38
C TRP A 32 -40.07 24.94 38.28
N ILE A 33 -40.42 24.31 39.42
CA ILE A 33 -40.59 24.91 40.77
C ILE A 33 -40.74 23.79 41.84
N SER A 34 -39.86 23.89 42.85
CA SER A 34 -39.89 23.48 44.28
C SER A 34 -40.60 22.22 44.79
N GLY A 35 -39.89 21.46 45.65
CA GLY A 35 -40.48 20.91 46.88
C GLY A 35 -39.90 19.58 47.37
N GLY A 36 -39.26 19.60 48.55
CA GLY A 36 -39.44 18.55 49.55
C GLY A 36 -38.50 17.33 49.55
N VAL A 37 -37.55 17.37 50.48
CA VAL A 37 -36.71 16.26 50.95
C VAL A 37 -37.55 15.08 51.45
N ARG A 38 -37.23 13.84 51.04
CA ARG A 38 -37.18 12.63 51.91
C ARG A 38 -36.62 11.39 51.17
N SER A 39 -35.82 10.62 51.93
CA SER A 39 -35.28 9.26 51.70
C SER A 39 -34.03 9.05 50.84
N ASN A 40 -32.87 9.50 51.34
CA ASN A 40 -31.53 9.13 50.85
C ASN A 40 -31.01 7.76 51.35
N ALA A 41 -31.82 6.96 52.06
CA ALA A 41 -31.35 5.69 52.65
C ALA A 41 -31.59 4.44 51.77
N VAL A 42 -32.52 4.51 50.81
CA VAL A 42 -32.90 3.33 49.98
C VAL A 42 -32.04 3.23 48.72
N VAL A 43 -31.68 4.35 48.10
CA VAL A 43 -30.86 4.39 46.89
C VAL A 43 -29.41 3.97 47.17
N SER A 44 -28.86 4.33 48.34
CA SER A 44 -27.49 3.95 48.74
C SER A 44 -27.36 2.44 49.02
N LYS A 45 -28.39 1.79 49.59
CA LYS A 45 -28.41 0.33 49.81
C LYS A 45 -28.51 -0.47 48.50
N ILE A 46 -29.22 0.05 47.49
CA ILE A 46 -29.35 -0.60 46.18
C ILE A 46 -28.03 -0.49 45.40
N ILE A 47 -27.36 0.67 45.43
CA ILE A 47 -26.07 0.87 44.75
C ILE A 47 -24.97 -0.01 45.39
N CYS A 48 -24.87 -0.10 46.72
CA CYS A 48 -23.91 -1.00 47.38
C CYS A 48 -24.19 -2.49 47.09
N SER A 49 -25.45 -2.90 46.94
CA SER A 49 -25.81 -4.28 46.58
C SER A 49 -25.42 -4.65 45.14
N ILE A 50 -25.56 -3.70 44.21
CA ILE A 50 -25.22 -3.88 42.79
C ILE A 50 -23.70 -3.88 42.58
N VAL A 51 -22.97 -2.99 43.26
CA VAL A 51 -21.49 -2.94 43.23
C VAL A 51 -20.90 -4.20 43.89
N GLY A 52 -21.43 -4.62 45.04
CA GLY A 52 -21.00 -5.85 45.72
C GLY A 52 -21.27 -7.13 44.91
N LYS A 53 -22.38 -7.20 44.16
CA LYS A 53 -22.66 -8.31 43.24
C LYS A 53 -21.74 -8.30 42.00
N ARG A 54 -21.35 -7.12 41.50
CA ARG A 54 -20.39 -6.99 40.39
C ARG A 54 -18.99 -7.40 40.79
N GLU A 55 -18.53 -7.05 41.98
CA GLU A 55 -17.21 -7.47 42.48
C GLU A 55 -17.16 -8.95 42.83
N ARG A 56 -18.24 -9.51 43.37
CA ARG A 56 -18.34 -10.96 43.66
C ARG A 56 -18.36 -11.79 42.38
N LYS A 57 -19.04 -11.32 41.31
CA LYS A 57 -19.02 -11.95 39.99
C LYS A 57 -17.65 -11.79 39.30
N LYS A 58 -16.95 -10.66 39.49
CA LYS A 58 -15.55 -10.48 39.05
C LYS A 58 -14.59 -11.40 39.80
N ARG A 59 -14.80 -11.60 41.11
CA ARG A 59 -14.01 -12.53 41.94
C ARG A 59 -14.29 -13.99 41.60
N GLU A 60 -15.54 -14.38 41.37
CA GLU A 60 -15.91 -15.73 40.93
C GLU A 60 -15.46 -16.02 39.48
N LEU A 61 -15.48 -15.03 38.59
CA LEU A 61 -14.84 -15.11 37.26
C LEU A 61 -13.31 -15.21 37.36
N SER A 62 -12.67 -14.52 38.31
CA SER A 62 -11.22 -14.62 38.54
C SER A 62 -10.79 -15.89 39.29
N GLN A 63 -11.66 -16.48 40.11
CA GLN A 63 -11.38 -17.68 40.91
C GLN A 63 -11.80 -18.97 40.19
N GLY A 64 -12.70 -18.90 39.21
CA GLY A 64 -12.95 -19.97 38.25
C GLY A 64 -11.88 -20.08 37.14
N PHE A 65 -10.98 -19.10 37.05
CA PHE A 65 -9.91 -19.01 36.03
C PHE A 65 -8.52 -19.43 36.50
N ALA A 66 -8.41 -20.08 37.66
CA ALA A 66 -7.13 -20.54 38.20
C ALA A 66 -7.18 -22.00 38.65
N ARG A 67 -7.19 -22.94 37.69
CA ARG A 67 -6.41 -24.19 37.70
C ARG A 67 -6.75 -25.07 36.49
N ALA A 68 -6.28 -24.65 35.32
CA ALA A 68 -5.56 -25.58 34.47
C ALA A 68 -4.09 -25.27 34.71
N THR A 69 -3.46 -25.97 35.65
CA THR A 69 -2.01 -25.94 35.82
C THR A 69 -1.42 -26.63 34.59
N MET A 70 -1.31 -25.91 33.47
CA MET A 70 -0.34 -26.29 32.45
C MET A 70 1.02 -26.19 33.12
N VAL A 71 1.73 -27.31 33.12
CA VAL A 71 3.16 -27.36 33.42
C VAL A 71 3.81 -26.27 32.55
N ARG A 72 4.37 -25.23 33.18
CA ARG A 72 5.24 -24.26 32.49
C ARG A 72 6.43 -25.04 31.95
N THR A 73 6.38 -25.41 30.67
CA THR A 73 7.53 -25.94 29.95
C THR A 73 8.37 -24.75 29.47
N GLU A 74 9.69 -24.92 29.42
CA GLU A 74 10.68 -23.92 28.98
C GLU A 74 10.59 -23.54 27.48
N ARG A 75 9.41 -23.68 26.85
CA ARG A 75 9.20 -23.60 25.38
C ARG A 75 7.93 -22.83 24.97
N GLU A 76 7.45 -21.87 25.75
CA GLU A 76 6.35 -21.02 25.30
C GLU A 76 6.89 -19.95 24.33
N VAL A 77 6.44 -19.98 23.07
CA VAL A 77 6.75 -18.93 22.10
C VAL A 77 5.96 -17.68 22.49
N THR A 78 6.62 -16.52 22.55
CA THR A 78 6.00 -15.23 22.89
C THR A 78 6.53 -14.15 21.95
N TRP A 79 5.74 -13.07 21.76
CA TRP A 79 6.17 -11.91 20.97
C TRP A 79 7.48 -11.32 21.49
N GLU A 80 7.62 -11.19 22.81
CA GLU A 80 8.84 -10.71 23.49
C GLU A 80 10.05 -11.60 23.20
N ARG A 81 9.88 -12.94 23.20
CA ARG A 81 10.97 -13.87 22.83
C ARG A 81 11.43 -13.62 21.40
N LEU A 82 10.50 -13.50 20.45
CA LEU A 82 10.84 -13.30 19.03
C LEU A 82 11.47 -11.93 18.78
N GLU A 83 11.01 -10.89 19.47
CA GLU A 83 11.63 -9.56 19.44
C GLU A 83 13.08 -9.62 19.96
N ASN A 84 13.32 -10.36 21.04
CA ASN A 84 14.67 -10.57 21.58
C ASN A 84 15.60 -11.29 20.60
N LEU A 85 15.09 -12.23 19.78
CA LEU A 85 15.89 -12.89 18.73
C LEU A 85 16.38 -11.92 17.65
N LEU A 86 15.61 -10.86 17.36
CA LEU A 86 16.02 -9.81 16.42
C LEU A 86 17.13 -8.91 16.98
N GLY A 87 17.28 -8.86 18.31
CA GLY A 87 18.40 -8.21 18.99
C GLY A 87 18.49 -6.69 18.74
N GLY A 88 17.36 -6.02 18.50
CA GLY A 88 17.30 -4.57 18.25
C GLY A 88 17.96 -4.11 16.95
N LYS A 89 18.35 -5.04 16.06
CA LYS A 89 18.92 -4.72 14.75
C LYS A 89 17.85 -4.19 13.80
N THR A 90 18.25 -3.38 12.82
CA THR A 90 17.37 -3.00 11.71
C THR A 90 17.71 -3.88 10.50
N PHE A 91 16.68 -4.41 9.84
CA PHE A 91 16.82 -5.31 8.69
C PHE A 91 16.22 -4.71 7.41
N GLY A 92 16.65 -5.26 6.28
CA GLY A 92 16.26 -4.85 4.92
C GLY A 92 17.05 -3.64 4.38
N PRO A 93 17.18 -3.50 3.05
CA PRO A 93 17.75 -2.29 2.45
C PRO A 93 16.94 -1.07 2.87
N GLN A 94 17.59 -0.19 3.61
CA GLN A 94 17.06 1.13 3.97
C GLN A 94 17.52 2.17 2.95
N PRO A 95 16.70 3.19 2.66
CA PRO A 95 15.45 3.52 3.35
C PRO A 95 14.18 3.12 2.57
N ARG A 96 13.24 2.43 3.26
CA ARG A 96 11.83 2.43 2.86
C ARG A 96 11.18 3.69 3.41
N VAL A 97 10.61 4.51 2.53
CA VAL A 97 10.24 5.88 2.93
C VAL A 97 8.73 6.10 3.06
N ALA A 98 7.91 5.11 2.70
CA ALA A 98 6.45 5.27 2.66
C ALA A 98 5.75 5.50 3.99
N HIS A 99 6.37 5.07 5.09
CA HIS A 99 5.87 5.27 6.44
C HIS A 99 6.38 6.56 7.08
N GLN A 100 7.42 7.17 6.51
CA GLN A 100 8.03 8.39 7.03
C GLN A 100 7.03 9.55 6.91
N THR A 101 6.84 10.27 8.01
CA THR A 101 6.04 11.50 8.07
C THR A 101 6.88 12.73 7.83
N GLU A 102 8.21 12.59 7.85
CA GLU A 102 9.17 13.66 7.62
C GLU A 102 10.39 13.11 6.87
N ARG A 103 10.91 13.91 5.95
CA ARG A 103 12.11 13.63 5.16
C ARG A 103 13.03 14.84 5.24
N VAL A 104 14.19 14.64 5.88
CA VAL A 104 15.22 15.66 6.06
C VAL A 104 16.51 15.19 5.39
N PHE A 105 17.07 16.04 4.55
CA PHE A 105 18.32 15.84 3.83
C PHE A 105 19.33 16.88 4.29
N GLY A 106 20.41 16.45 4.94
CA GLY A 106 21.48 17.33 5.46
C GLY A 106 21.15 18.06 6.77
N PRO A 107 22.17 18.58 7.50
CA PRO A 107 22.01 19.22 8.80
C PRO A 107 21.39 20.63 8.72
N GLY A 108 20.60 21.01 9.74
CA GLY A 108 20.07 22.38 9.90
C GLY A 108 18.82 22.71 9.07
N ASN A 109 18.15 21.70 8.53
CA ASN A 109 17.12 21.85 7.52
C ASN A 109 15.70 21.63 8.08
N ASP A 110 14.77 22.53 7.75
CA ASP A 110 13.39 22.52 8.21
C ASP A 110 12.46 21.90 7.16
N ALA A 111 11.97 20.68 7.42
CA ALA A 111 11.03 19.98 6.55
C ALA A 111 9.59 20.52 6.64
N SER A 112 9.25 21.29 7.68
CA SER A 112 7.88 21.80 7.87
C SER A 112 7.46 22.83 6.82
N LYS A 113 8.43 23.38 6.08
CA LYS A 113 8.16 24.36 5.01
C LYS A 113 7.43 23.77 3.80
N LEU A 114 7.58 22.47 3.56
CA LEU A 114 6.91 21.77 2.46
C LEU A 114 6.08 20.63 3.04
N VAL A 115 4.75 20.76 3.00
CA VAL A 115 3.83 19.68 3.33
C VAL A 115 3.38 18.99 2.04
N PHE A 116 3.74 17.73 1.88
CA PHE A 116 3.35 16.88 0.76
C PHE A 116 2.12 16.04 1.13
N TYR A 117 0.98 16.35 0.51
CA TYR A 117 -0.24 15.58 0.64
C TYR A 117 -0.27 14.45 -0.37
N ARG A 118 -0.23 13.20 0.10
CA ARG A 118 -0.26 11.99 -0.75
C ARG A 118 -1.22 10.92 -0.23
N ASP A 119 -1.48 9.92 -1.07
CA ASP A 119 -2.42 8.87 -0.72
C ASP A 119 -1.89 7.94 0.38
N ASN A 120 -2.76 7.34 1.22
CA ASN A 120 -2.32 6.43 2.30
C ASN A 120 -1.53 5.20 1.81
N SER A 121 -1.81 4.73 0.60
CA SER A 121 -1.37 3.43 0.10
C SER A 121 -0.12 3.48 -0.78
N ALA A 122 0.47 4.67 -0.98
CA ALA A 122 1.58 4.88 -1.93
C ALA A 122 1.24 4.38 -3.35
N TRP A 123 -0.02 4.52 -3.74
CA TRP A 123 -0.54 4.00 -4.98
C TRP A 123 -0.62 5.05 -6.09
N CYS A 124 -0.85 6.32 -5.75
CA CYS A 124 -1.18 7.31 -6.78
C CYS A 124 0.04 7.58 -7.68
N PRO A 125 -0.01 7.30 -9.01
CA PRO A 125 1.14 7.54 -9.89
C PRO A 125 1.55 9.02 -9.92
N TYR A 126 0.58 9.91 -9.75
CA TYR A 126 0.81 11.34 -9.69
C TYR A 126 1.50 11.78 -8.39
N CYS A 127 1.24 11.10 -7.27
CA CYS A 127 1.99 11.31 -6.03
C CYS A 127 3.40 10.75 -6.18
N GLU A 128 3.53 9.56 -6.77
CA GLU A 128 4.80 8.86 -6.94
C GLU A 128 5.81 9.64 -7.78
N ARG A 129 5.39 10.25 -8.92
CA ARG A 129 6.30 11.10 -9.72
C ARG A 129 6.82 12.32 -8.96
N LEU A 130 5.97 12.94 -8.15
CA LEU A 130 6.35 14.08 -7.32
C LEU A 130 7.26 13.63 -6.18
N TRP A 131 6.95 12.50 -5.58
CA TRP A 131 7.74 11.91 -4.51
C TRP A 131 9.16 11.57 -4.98
N LEU A 132 9.29 10.94 -6.14
CA LEU A 132 10.60 10.67 -6.75
C LEU A 132 11.40 11.96 -6.97
N LEU A 133 10.75 13.02 -7.48
CA LEU A 133 11.39 14.31 -7.67
C LEU A 133 11.85 14.93 -6.35
N LEU A 134 11.05 14.87 -5.29
CA LEU A 134 11.44 15.38 -3.96
C LEU A 134 12.66 14.65 -3.40
N GLU A 135 12.69 13.32 -3.54
CA GLU A 135 13.80 12.46 -3.09
C GLU A 135 15.09 12.69 -3.89
N GLU A 136 15.01 12.70 -5.23
CA GLU A 136 16.17 12.93 -6.11
C GLU A 136 16.74 14.34 -5.97
N LYS A 137 15.87 15.35 -5.74
CA LYS A 137 16.32 16.73 -5.45
C LYS A 137 16.73 16.94 -4.00
N GLN A 138 16.53 15.97 -3.12
CA GLN A 138 16.80 16.09 -1.68
C GLN A 138 16.14 17.35 -1.07
N ILE A 139 14.88 17.58 -1.45
CA ILE A 139 14.05 18.64 -0.88
C ILE A 139 13.45 18.09 0.41
N ASN A 140 13.52 18.85 1.51
CA ASN A 140 12.93 18.42 2.77
C ASN A 140 11.42 18.59 2.73
N TYR A 141 10.69 17.65 3.29
CA TYR A 141 9.22 17.71 3.33
C TYR A 141 8.64 16.89 4.48
N THR A 142 7.47 17.32 4.94
CA THR A 142 6.58 16.48 5.76
C THR A 142 5.50 15.86 4.89
N VAL A 143 4.92 14.76 5.37
CA VAL A 143 3.89 14.01 4.64
C VAL A 143 2.60 14.03 5.44
N GLU A 144 1.53 14.48 4.79
CA GLU A 144 0.16 14.32 5.27
C GLU A 144 -0.57 13.32 4.38
N LYS A 145 -1.08 12.24 4.98
CA LYS A 145 -1.70 11.16 4.20
C LYS A 145 -3.21 11.32 4.11
N ILE A 146 -3.72 11.27 2.89
CA ILE A 146 -5.14 11.46 2.57
C ILE A 146 -5.69 10.19 1.92
N ASN A 147 -6.92 9.81 2.24
CA ASN A 147 -7.58 8.69 1.56
C ASN A 147 -7.78 8.98 0.07
N MET A 148 -7.64 7.95 -0.77
CA MET A 148 -8.20 8.00 -2.13
C MET A 148 -9.72 7.82 -2.05
N TRP A 149 -10.43 8.39 -3.01
CA TRP A 149 -11.90 8.27 -3.09
C TRP A 149 -12.39 6.82 -3.11
N CYS A 150 -11.64 5.92 -3.75
CA CYS A 150 -11.96 4.49 -3.79
C CYS A 150 -11.81 3.76 -2.44
N TYR A 151 -11.19 4.39 -1.44
CA TYR A 151 -10.95 3.80 -0.11
C TYR A 151 -11.76 4.47 1.02
N GLY A 152 -12.59 5.47 0.71
CA GLY A 152 -13.46 6.13 1.68
C GLY A 152 -13.51 7.64 1.52
N GLU A 153 -14.21 8.28 2.46
CA GLU A 153 -14.33 9.74 2.48
C GLU A 153 -12.99 10.42 2.79
N LYS A 154 -12.80 11.57 2.17
CA LYS A 154 -11.67 12.46 2.45
C LYS A 154 -12.02 13.36 3.64
N PRO A 155 -11.04 13.69 4.51
CA PRO A 155 -11.29 14.64 5.60
C PRO A 155 -11.79 15.98 5.07
N GLU A 156 -12.82 16.54 5.71
CA GLU A 156 -13.43 17.79 5.23
C GLU A 156 -12.45 18.97 5.19
N TRP A 157 -11.48 19.01 6.11
CA TRP A 157 -10.46 20.06 6.11
C TRP A 157 -9.61 20.02 4.84
N TYR A 158 -9.36 18.82 4.30
CA TYR A 158 -8.59 18.65 3.07
C TYR A 158 -9.40 19.11 1.86
N THR A 159 -10.69 18.75 1.78
CA THR A 159 -11.54 19.17 0.66
C THR A 159 -11.89 20.66 0.71
N ARG A 160 -11.87 21.30 1.89
CA ARG A 160 -11.91 22.77 1.99
C ARG A 160 -10.66 23.43 1.42
N MET A 161 -9.48 22.85 1.64
CA MET A 161 -8.21 23.34 1.10
C MET A 161 -8.06 23.04 -0.41
N VAL A 162 -8.42 21.83 -0.82
CA VAL A 162 -8.35 21.33 -2.20
C VAL A 162 -9.75 20.92 -2.64
N PRO A 163 -10.57 21.83 -3.21
CA PRO A 163 -11.97 21.55 -3.56
C PRO A 163 -12.16 20.39 -4.53
N SER A 164 -11.18 20.11 -5.40
CA SER A 164 -11.21 18.94 -6.30
C SER A 164 -11.05 17.61 -5.56
N GLY A 165 -10.51 17.64 -4.34
CA GLY A 165 -10.11 16.46 -3.56
C GLY A 165 -8.97 15.66 -4.17
N LEU A 166 -8.38 16.12 -5.29
CA LEU A 166 -7.34 15.38 -6.01
C LEU A 166 -6.01 15.39 -5.23
N LEU A 167 -5.18 14.41 -5.53
CA LEU A 167 -3.83 14.25 -5.03
C LEU A 167 -2.87 14.14 -6.23
N PRO A 168 -1.59 14.55 -6.08
CA PRO A 168 -1.03 15.18 -4.89
C PRO A 168 -1.42 16.65 -4.75
N ALA A 169 -1.21 17.18 -3.54
CA ALA A 169 -1.15 18.62 -3.28
C ALA A 169 0.11 18.92 -2.48
N VAL A 170 0.62 20.15 -2.59
CA VAL A 170 1.75 20.64 -1.80
C VAL A 170 1.39 21.98 -1.18
N VAL A 171 1.72 22.16 0.09
CA VAL A 171 1.78 23.49 0.70
C VAL A 171 3.26 23.82 0.91
N LEU A 172 3.74 24.87 0.24
CA LEU A 172 5.12 25.35 0.36
C LEU A 172 5.13 26.80 0.82
N ASP A 173 5.72 27.10 1.97
CA ASP A 173 5.73 28.44 2.57
C ASP A 173 4.31 29.05 2.66
N GLY A 174 3.31 28.22 3.00
CA GLY A 174 1.89 28.61 3.07
C GLY A 174 1.16 28.72 1.73
N LYS A 175 1.85 28.54 0.59
CA LYS A 175 1.25 28.53 -0.74
C LYS A 175 0.78 27.12 -1.12
N LEU A 176 -0.51 26.97 -1.38
CA LEU A 176 -1.08 25.74 -1.95
C LEU A 176 -0.73 25.61 -3.44
N LEU A 177 -0.27 24.42 -3.83
CA LEU A 177 0.01 24.00 -5.19
C LEU A 177 -0.75 22.70 -5.46
N THR A 178 -1.42 22.64 -6.60
CA THR A 178 -2.17 21.48 -7.11
C THR A 178 -1.69 21.17 -8.52
N GLU A 179 -2.13 20.04 -9.08
CA GLU A 179 -1.65 19.47 -10.35
C GLU A 179 -0.19 19.04 -10.27
N SER A 180 0.05 17.73 -10.29
CA SER A 180 1.39 17.18 -10.03
C SER A 180 2.48 17.69 -10.96
N LEU A 181 2.19 17.96 -12.24
CA LEU A 181 3.21 18.49 -13.17
C LEU A 181 3.53 19.96 -12.86
N ASP A 182 2.51 20.76 -12.55
CA ASP A 182 2.70 22.17 -12.20
C ASP A 182 3.47 22.31 -10.88
N ILE A 183 3.18 21.43 -9.91
CA ILE A 183 3.96 21.32 -8.66
C ILE A 183 5.41 21.02 -8.98
N MET A 184 5.69 19.98 -9.78
CA MET A 184 7.06 19.59 -10.14
C MET A 184 7.83 20.72 -10.84
N LEU A 185 7.21 21.42 -11.80
CA LEU A 185 7.82 22.56 -12.49
C LEU A 185 8.07 23.74 -11.55
N TYR A 186 7.14 24.02 -10.63
CA TYR A 186 7.30 25.06 -9.62
C TYR A 186 8.46 24.75 -8.67
N LEU A 187 8.55 23.51 -8.18
CA LEU A 187 9.65 23.07 -7.30
C LEU A 187 11.00 23.11 -8.02
N GLU A 188 11.04 22.72 -9.30
CA GLU A 188 12.26 22.82 -10.11
C GLU A 188 12.74 24.26 -10.26
N SER A 189 11.82 25.21 -10.46
CA SER A 189 12.16 26.64 -10.50
C SER A 189 12.56 27.20 -9.13
N LYS A 190 11.93 26.74 -8.04
CA LYS A 190 12.15 27.26 -6.68
C LYS A 190 13.44 26.71 -6.06
N PHE A 191 13.80 25.48 -6.39
CA PHE A 191 14.98 24.75 -5.90
C PHE A 191 15.92 24.40 -7.06
N SER A 192 16.22 25.40 -7.90
CA SER A 192 17.07 25.26 -9.08
C SER A 192 18.55 25.04 -8.75
N ASP A 193 18.94 25.23 -7.50
CA ASP A 193 20.28 25.00 -6.96
C ASP A 193 20.48 23.55 -6.46
N LYS A 194 19.38 22.83 -6.19
CA LYS A 194 19.40 21.46 -5.68
C LYS A 194 19.15 20.45 -6.79
N ASN A 195 20.20 19.77 -7.26
CA ASN A 195 20.15 18.71 -8.28
C ASN A 195 19.13 19.02 -9.41
N PRO A 196 19.44 19.93 -10.34
CA PRO A 196 18.52 20.34 -11.39
C PRO A 196 18.14 19.15 -12.29
N LEU A 197 16.84 18.91 -12.44
CA LEU A 197 16.29 17.80 -13.23
C LEU A 197 15.73 18.26 -14.58
N LEU A 198 15.69 19.58 -14.85
CA LEU A 198 15.41 20.12 -16.18
C LEU A 198 16.70 20.56 -16.89
N PRO A 199 16.77 20.38 -18.23
CA PRO A 199 17.85 20.94 -19.01
C PRO A 199 17.78 22.48 -19.01
N ARG A 200 18.89 23.14 -19.34
CA ARG A 200 18.89 24.60 -19.47
C ARG A 200 17.97 25.06 -20.62
N PRO A 201 17.19 26.14 -20.45
CA PRO A 201 16.40 26.73 -21.52
C PRO A 201 17.24 27.02 -22.78
N GLY A 202 16.67 26.77 -23.95
CA GLY A 202 17.32 27.00 -25.25
C GLY A 202 18.25 25.87 -25.73
N THR A 203 18.44 24.80 -24.94
CA THR A 203 19.21 23.63 -25.38
C THR A 203 18.37 22.68 -26.25
N PRO A 204 19.00 21.79 -27.07
CA PRO A 204 18.26 20.76 -27.81
C PRO A 204 17.43 19.83 -26.92
N LYS A 205 17.88 19.56 -25.70
CA LYS A 205 17.13 18.78 -24.69
C LYS A 205 15.88 19.54 -24.20
N TRP A 206 15.97 20.87 -24.06
CA TRP A 206 14.82 21.70 -23.71
C TRP A 206 13.74 21.70 -24.79
N SER A 207 14.13 21.77 -26.07
CA SER A 207 13.18 21.85 -27.19
C SER A 207 12.26 20.64 -27.36
N VAL A 208 12.54 19.53 -26.66
CA VAL A 208 11.77 18.28 -26.79
C VAL A 208 10.89 17.97 -25.58
N LEU A 209 10.92 18.81 -24.53
CA LEU A 209 10.16 18.55 -23.29
C LEU A 209 8.66 18.39 -23.57
N ASP A 210 8.07 19.31 -24.33
CA ASP A 210 6.64 19.25 -24.67
C ASP A 210 6.28 18.00 -25.48
N GLU A 211 7.17 17.58 -26.40
CA GLU A 211 7.01 16.36 -27.18
C GLU A 211 6.99 15.14 -26.27
N LEU A 212 7.95 15.05 -25.33
CA LEU A 212 8.08 13.93 -24.39
C LEU A 212 6.90 13.85 -23.41
N LEU A 213 6.42 14.98 -22.89
CA LEU A 213 5.26 15.04 -21.99
C LEU A 213 3.94 14.69 -22.71
N ARG A 214 3.82 15.03 -24.00
CA ARG A 214 2.67 14.57 -24.82
C ARG A 214 2.74 13.08 -25.11
N LEU A 215 3.94 12.56 -25.36
CA LEU A 215 4.16 11.14 -25.60
C LEU A 215 3.81 10.30 -24.37
N GLU A 216 4.11 10.78 -23.15
CA GLU A 216 3.72 10.10 -21.91
C GLU A 216 2.20 9.94 -21.83
N ARG A 217 1.44 11.03 -22.03
CA ARG A 217 -0.03 10.97 -22.02
C ARG A 217 -0.59 10.04 -23.08
N ARG A 218 0.03 10.00 -24.27
CA ARG A 218 -0.33 9.06 -25.33
C ARG A 218 -0.07 7.61 -24.90
N LEU A 219 1.10 7.32 -24.34
CA LEU A 219 1.43 5.99 -23.81
C LEU A 219 0.43 5.57 -22.73
N PHE A 220 0.11 6.46 -21.78
CA PHE A 220 -0.87 6.18 -20.72
C PHE A 220 -2.25 5.81 -21.30
N GLY A 221 -2.76 6.59 -22.25
CA GLY A 221 -4.03 6.29 -22.92
C GLY A 221 -4.02 4.97 -23.70
N ALA A 222 -2.91 4.68 -24.39
CA ALA A 222 -2.71 3.45 -25.14
C ALA A 222 -2.62 2.21 -24.22
N TRP A 223 -1.91 2.34 -23.10
CA TRP A 223 -1.81 1.31 -22.06
C TRP A 223 -3.18 1.00 -21.45
N LEU A 224 -3.90 2.02 -20.97
CA LEU A 224 -5.24 1.85 -20.41
C LEU A 224 -6.20 1.17 -21.39
N SER A 225 -6.14 1.55 -22.67
CA SER A 225 -6.94 0.90 -23.71
C SER A 225 -6.57 -0.57 -23.87
N ARG A 226 -5.27 -0.89 -23.89
CA ARG A 226 -4.75 -2.25 -24.11
C ARG A 226 -5.08 -3.21 -22.96
N ILE A 227 -4.92 -2.80 -21.70
CA ILE A 227 -5.25 -3.65 -20.54
C ILE A 227 -6.76 -3.85 -20.36
N LYS A 228 -7.58 -2.94 -20.91
CA LYS A 228 -9.04 -3.10 -21.01
C LYS A 228 -9.49 -3.93 -22.21
N GLY A 229 -8.55 -4.51 -22.96
CA GLY A 229 -8.86 -5.37 -24.11
C GLY A 229 -9.28 -4.63 -25.37
N ARG A 230 -9.05 -3.32 -25.45
CA ARG A 230 -9.28 -2.53 -26.66
C ARG A 230 -8.02 -2.57 -27.52
N SER A 231 -8.19 -2.59 -28.84
CA SER A 231 -7.05 -2.63 -29.77
C SER A 231 -6.26 -1.31 -29.78
N GLY A 232 -4.96 -1.43 -30.08
CA GLY A 232 -4.47 -0.76 -31.27
C GLY A 232 -3.51 0.42 -31.18
N GLU A 233 -2.87 0.74 -30.05
CA GLU A 233 -1.80 1.78 -30.05
C GLU A 233 -0.66 1.55 -29.05
N PHE A 234 -0.76 0.56 -28.16
CA PHE A 234 0.23 0.37 -27.10
C PHE A 234 1.63 0.11 -27.67
N ASP A 235 1.74 -0.84 -28.59
CA ASP A 235 2.99 -1.21 -29.22
C ASP A 235 3.65 -0.04 -29.96
N SER A 236 2.88 0.77 -30.69
CA SER A 236 3.40 1.93 -31.42
C SER A 236 3.76 3.09 -30.48
N ALA A 237 3.05 3.25 -29.37
CA ALA A 237 3.42 4.19 -28.32
C ALA A 237 4.72 3.76 -27.63
N MET A 238 4.89 2.47 -27.33
CA MET A 238 6.14 1.92 -26.78
C MET A 238 7.30 2.03 -27.77
N ASP A 239 7.07 1.82 -29.07
CA ASP A 239 8.10 2.04 -30.11
C ASP A 239 8.54 3.52 -30.13
N ALA A 240 7.58 4.45 -30.01
CA ALA A 240 7.88 5.88 -29.94
C ALA A 240 8.65 6.24 -28.66
N VAL A 241 8.32 5.63 -27.51
CA VAL A 241 9.07 5.81 -26.26
C VAL A 241 10.48 5.23 -26.36
N ASN A 242 10.62 4.04 -26.93
CA ASN A 242 11.93 3.44 -27.17
C ASN A 242 12.79 4.32 -28.09
N LYS A 243 12.21 4.90 -29.14
CA LYS A 243 12.89 5.86 -30.02
C LYS A 243 13.25 7.15 -29.28
N ALA A 244 12.38 7.67 -28.43
CA ALA A 244 12.64 8.88 -27.64
C ALA A 244 13.83 8.70 -26.69
N LEU A 245 13.94 7.54 -26.04
CA LEU A 245 15.09 7.16 -25.20
C LEU A 245 16.41 6.99 -25.97
N GLN A 246 16.37 6.91 -27.31
CA GLN A 246 17.57 6.84 -28.16
C GLN A 246 17.99 8.21 -28.71
N LYS A 247 17.21 9.27 -28.46
CA LYS A 247 17.45 10.60 -29.05
C LYS A 247 18.71 11.28 -28.52
N PHE A 248 19.10 10.97 -27.28
CA PHE A 248 20.30 11.47 -26.62
C PHE A 248 21.09 10.31 -26.04
N ASP A 249 22.41 10.47 -25.91
CA ASP A 249 23.28 9.45 -25.34
C ASP A 249 23.00 9.24 -23.85
N GLY A 250 22.73 7.99 -23.46
CA GLY A 250 22.49 7.58 -22.07
C GLY A 250 21.22 6.73 -21.92
N PRO A 251 20.90 6.31 -20.69
CA PRO A 251 19.73 5.47 -20.44
C PRO A 251 18.45 6.26 -20.17
N TYR A 252 18.52 7.58 -19.94
CA TYR A 252 17.39 8.44 -19.60
C TYR A 252 16.90 9.25 -20.80
N PHE A 253 15.67 9.78 -20.72
CA PHE A 253 15.04 10.51 -21.84
C PHE A 253 15.84 11.71 -22.34
N LEU A 254 16.60 12.35 -21.46
CA LEU A 254 17.43 13.52 -21.77
C LEU A 254 18.92 13.21 -21.64
N GLY A 255 19.33 11.95 -21.74
CA GLY A 255 20.72 11.52 -21.85
C GLY A 255 21.22 10.73 -20.64
N THR A 256 22.41 11.08 -20.13
CA THR A 256 23.12 10.31 -19.08
C THR A 256 22.57 10.52 -17.67
N GLU A 257 21.98 11.68 -17.40
CA GLU A 257 21.45 12.06 -16.10
C GLU A 257 19.93 11.89 -16.04
N LEU A 258 19.43 11.49 -14.86
CA LEU A 258 17.99 11.46 -14.58
C LEU A 258 17.40 12.86 -14.77
N SER A 259 16.21 12.93 -15.37
CA SER A 259 15.50 14.19 -15.56
C SER A 259 14.08 14.16 -14.99
N LEU A 260 13.44 15.33 -14.98
CA LEU A 260 12.03 15.48 -14.63
C LEU A 260 11.15 14.62 -15.53
N VAL A 261 11.53 14.45 -16.81
CA VAL A 261 10.81 13.60 -17.75
C VAL A 261 10.82 12.15 -17.25
N ASP A 262 11.96 11.63 -16.81
CA ASP A 262 12.04 10.27 -16.26
C ASP A 262 11.15 10.11 -15.03
N CYS A 263 11.11 11.11 -14.14
CA CYS A 263 10.21 11.11 -12.99
C CYS A 263 8.72 11.05 -13.40
N VAL A 264 8.36 11.71 -14.50
CA VAL A 264 6.98 11.69 -15.05
C VAL A 264 6.62 10.32 -15.64
N TYR A 265 7.56 9.67 -16.34
CA TYR A 265 7.34 8.36 -16.95
C TYR A 265 7.37 7.21 -15.94
N ALA A 266 8.16 7.33 -14.87
CA ALA A 266 8.48 6.20 -14.01
C ALA A 266 7.27 5.46 -13.43
N PRO A 267 6.28 6.14 -12.85
CA PRO A 267 5.11 5.46 -12.29
C PRO A 267 4.31 4.70 -13.36
N PHE A 268 4.21 5.23 -14.58
CA PHE A 268 3.43 4.59 -15.63
C PHE A 268 4.18 3.42 -16.25
N LEU A 269 5.48 3.54 -16.49
CA LEU A 269 6.31 2.43 -16.97
C LEU A 269 6.35 1.29 -15.94
N GLU A 270 6.45 1.60 -14.65
CA GLU A 270 6.32 0.62 -13.57
C GLU A 270 5.00 -0.17 -13.65
N ARG A 271 3.88 0.54 -13.75
CA ARG A 271 2.55 -0.09 -13.84
C ARG A 271 2.39 -0.89 -15.14
N ILE A 272 2.92 -0.39 -16.25
CA ILE A 272 2.95 -1.07 -17.54
C ILE A 272 3.73 -2.39 -17.41
N ALA A 273 4.89 -2.38 -16.77
CA ALA A 273 5.75 -3.55 -16.60
C ALA A 273 5.07 -4.67 -15.81
N ALA A 274 4.31 -4.33 -14.77
CA ALA A 274 3.58 -5.30 -13.95
C ALA A 274 2.26 -5.78 -14.61
N SER A 275 1.49 -4.86 -15.19
CA SER A 275 0.12 -5.14 -15.65
C SER A 275 0.03 -5.79 -17.04
N MET A 276 0.93 -5.44 -17.95
CA MET A 276 0.91 -5.96 -19.32
C MET A 276 1.18 -7.47 -19.39
N PRO A 277 2.11 -8.05 -18.60
CA PRO A 277 2.24 -9.50 -18.50
C PRO A 277 1.01 -10.15 -17.85
N TYR A 278 0.46 -9.54 -16.80
CA TYR A 278 -0.65 -10.12 -16.03
C TYR A 278 -1.95 -10.25 -16.85
N TRP A 279 -2.43 -9.19 -17.50
CA TRP A 279 -3.69 -9.25 -18.25
C TRP A 279 -3.47 -9.66 -19.72
N PRO A 280 -2.84 -8.83 -20.57
CA PRO A 280 -2.49 -9.17 -21.96
C PRO A 280 -1.54 -10.36 -22.18
N GLY A 281 -0.62 -10.65 -21.25
CA GLY A 281 0.49 -11.57 -21.52
C GLY A 281 1.65 -10.96 -22.33
N VAL A 282 1.74 -9.62 -22.38
CA VAL A 282 2.80 -8.93 -23.11
C VAL A 282 3.94 -8.61 -22.14
N LYS A 283 5.07 -9.30 -22.28
CA LYS A 283 6.30 -9.00 -21.54
C LYS A 283 6.85 -7.64 -21.97
N VAL A 284 7.09 -6.74 -21.02
CA VAL A 284 7.65 -5.40 -21.29
C VAL A 284 9.12 -5.32 -20.91
N ARG A 285 9.46 -5.65 -19.66
CA ARG A 285 10.86 -5.72 -19.19
C ARG A 285 11.59 -6.89 -19.85
N GLY A 286 12.78 -6.66 -20.38
CA GLY A 286 13.56 -7.65 -21.10
C GLY A 286 12.95 -8.03 -22.46
N ASN A 287 12.13 -7.17 -23.05
CA ASN A 287 11.60 -7.36 -24.40
C ASN A 287 12.58 -6.80 -25.43
N GLU A 288 13.02 -7.64 -26.38
CA GLU A 288 14.00 -7.28 -27.41
C GLU A 288 13.52 -6.18 -28.36
N ARG A 289 12.20 -5.96 -28.48
CA ARG A 289 11.62 -4.88 -29.28
C ARG A 289 11.93 -3.49 -28.71
N TRP A 290 12.09 -3.39 -27.39
CA TRP A 290 12.28 -2.10 -26.70
C TRP A 290 13.58 -2.07 -25.88
N PRO A 291 14.76 -2.21 -26.53
CA PRO A 291 16.03 -2.32 -25.83
C PRO A 291 16.42 -1.03 -25.07
N ALA A 292 16.02 0.14 -25.55
CA ALA A 292 16.28 1.39 -24.83
C ALA A 292 15.41 1.52 -23.58
N VAL A 293 14.16 1.02 -23.63
CA VAL A 293 13.30 0.92 -22.46
C VAL A 293 13.88 -0.03 -21.42
N ASN A 294 14.48 -1.15 -21.84
CA ASN A 294 15.17 -2.06 -20.90
C ASN A 294 16.34 -1.37 -20.18
N ARG A 295 17.19 -0.64 -20.92
CA ARG A 295 18.28 0.14 -20.31
C ARG A 295 17.76 1.22 -19.37
N TRP A 296 16.64 1.86 -19.72
CA TRP A 296 15.99 2.83 -18.84
C TRP A 296 15.54 2.18 -17.53
N TYR A 297 14.91 1.00 -17.59
CA TYR A 297 14.55 0.25 -16.37
C TYR A 297 15.76 -0.09 -15.51
N GLU A 298 16.84 -0.60 -16.11
CA GLU A 298 18.08 -0.92 -15.39
C GLU A 298 18.67 0.32 -14.69
N ALA A 299 18.67 1.46 -15.38
CA ALA A 299 19.15 2.72 -14.83
C ALA A 299 18.26 3.23 -13.69
N MET A 300 16.93 3.16 -13.84
CA MET A 300 15.98 3.50 -12.77
C MET A 300 16.13 2.59 -11.57
N ASP A 301 16.25 1.27 -11.78
CA ASP A 301 16.42 0.29 -10.71
C ASP A 301 17.76 0.48 -9.96
N SER A 302 18.75 1.14 -10.55
CA SER A 302 19.99 1.51 -9.83
C SER A 302 19.82 2.68 -8.85
N ARG A 303 18.69 3.41 -8.89
CA ARG A 303 18.51 4.63 -8.10
C ARG A 303 17.92 4.32 -6.71
N PRO A 304 18.60 4.72 -5.61
CA PRO A 304 18.10 4.48 -4.25
C PRO A 304 16.72 5.11 -3.99
N ALA A 305 16.46 6.32 -4.49
CA ALA A 305 15.18 7.00 -4.33
C ALA A 305 14.03 6.20 -4.97
N TYR A 306 14.25 5.69 -6.18
CA TYR A 306 13.26 4.86 -6.87
C TYR A 306 13.04 3.52 -6.16
N GLN A 307 14.11 2.84 -5.74
CA GLN A 307 14.02 1.61 -4.94
C GLN A 307 13.26 1.83 -3.61
N GLY A 308 13.38 3.00 -3.00
CA GLY A 308 12.69 3.33 -1.75
C GLY A 308 11.17 3.51 -1.87
N ILE A 309 10.64 3.66 -3.10
CA ILE A 309 9.22 4.02 -3.36
C ILE A 309 8.48 3.12 -4.36
N LYS A 310 9.18 2.54 -5.35
CA LYS A 310 8.57 1.72 -6.43
C LYS A 310 7.86 0.50 -5.85
N SER A 311 6.81 -0.01 -6.49
CA SER A 311 6.01 -1.15 -6.01
C SER A 311 6.41 -2.50 -6.62
N ASP A 312 5.80 -3.60 -6.15
CA ASP A 312 5.87 -4.92 -6.78
C ASP A 312 4.71 -5.24 -7.73
N ASP A 313 4.89 -6.27 -8.55
CA ASP A 313 3.91 -6.69 -9.54
C ASP A 313 2.58 -7.09 -8.90
N PHE A 314 2.62 -7.83 -7.77
CA PHE A 314 1.43 -8.29 -7.06
C PHE A 314 0.58 -7.12 -6.56
N TYR A 315 1.19 -6.17 -5.85
CA TYR A 315 0.47 -5.02 -5.33
C TYR A 315 -0.06 -4.16 -6.49
N ILE A 316 0.68 -4.03 -7.59
CA ILE A 316 0.23 -3.31 -8.78
C ILE A 316 -1.03 -3.94 -9.39
N VAL A 317 -0.96 -5.19 -9.80
CA VAL A 317 -2.07 -5.80 -10.56
C VAL A 317 -3.36 -5.87 -9.75
N HIS A 318 -3.25 -6.08 -8.44
CA HIS A 318 -4.42 -6.24 -7.58
C HIS A 318 -5.06 -4.93 -7.09
N ASN A 319 -4.34 -3.80 -7.17
CA ASN A 319 -4.89 -2.49 -6.77
C ASN A 319 -5.22 -1.56 -7.95
N LEU A 320 -5.00 -2.01 -9.19
CA LEU A 320 -5.27 -1.21 -10.38
C LEU A 320 -6.77 -1.16 -10.74
N GLU A 321 -7.46 -2.30 -10.78
CA GLU A 321 -8.88 -2.37 -11.18
C GLU A 321 -9.83 -1.50 -10.34
N PRO A 322 -9.67 -1.36 -9.02
CA PRO A 322 -10.47 -0.41 -8.22
C PRO A 322 -10.40 1.05 -8.69
N GLN A 323 -9.40 1.40 -9.51
CA GLN A 323 -9.13 2.79 -9.89
C GLN A 323 -9.41 3.07 -11.34
N ILE A 324 -9.12 2.10 -12.21
CA ILE A 324 -9.31 2.26 -13.65
C ILE A 324 -10.49 1.46 -14.18
N GLY A 325 -11.17 0.66 -13.35
CA GLY A 325 -12.19 -0.29 -13.75
C GLY A 325 -11.63 -1.65 -14.17
N ALA A 326 -12.51 -2.55 -14.58
CA ALA A 326 -12.15 -3.93 -14.91
C ALA A 326 -11.13 -4.02 -16.08
N CYS A 327 -10.14 -4.89 -15.91
CA CYS A 327 -9.16 -5.24 -16.93
C CYS A 327 -9.55 -6.54 -17.63
N ARG A 328 -9.03 -6.78 -18.84
CA ARG A 328 -9.33 -7.97 -19.64
C ARG A 328 -8.18 -8.96 -19.59
N SER A 329 -8.38 -10.09 -18.90
CA SER A 329 -7.47 -11.22 -18.93
C SER A 329 -7.48 -11.91 -20.29
N GLU A 330 -6.29 -12.12 -20.86
CA GLU A 330 -6.07 -12.90 -22.09
C GLU A 330 -5.35 -14.22 -21.77
N PRO A 331 -5.49 -15.26 -22.62
CA PRO A 331 -4.83 -16.55 -22.41
C PRO A 331 -3.30 -16.43 -22.26
N ALA A 332 -2.67 -15.54 -23.02
CA ALA A 332 -1.22 -15.34 -22.97
C ALA A 332 -0.73 -14.84 -21.59
N GLY A 333 -1.59 -14.17 -20.80
CA GLY A 333 -1.24 -13.74 -19.44
C GLY A 333 -1.40 -14.82 -18.38
N ALA A 334 -1.94 -16.00 -18.69
CA ALA A 334 -2.31 -17.00 -17.69
C ALA A 334 -1.12 -17.46 -16.82
N VAL A 335 0.05 -17.67 -17.43
CA VAL A 335 1.26 -18.09 -16.70
C VAL A 335 1.75 -16.98 -15.75
N TRP A 336 1.70 -15.72 -16.19
CA TRP A 336 2.06 -14.57 -15.35
C TRP A 336 1.11 -14.39 -14.18
N ARG A 337 -0.20 -14.50 -14.41
CA ARG A 337 -1.19 -14.45 -13.33
C ARG A 337 -0.97 -15.57 -12.33
N ALA A 338 -0.80 -16.81 -12.81
CA ALA A 338 -0.57 -17.94 -11.92
C ALA A 338 0.71 -17.77 -11.09
N HIS A 339 1.75 -17.20 -11.68
CA HIS A 339 3.00 -16.88 -10.97
C HIS A 339 2.82 -15.76 -9.94
N ILE A 340 2.21 -14.65 -10.33
CA ILE A 340 2.02 -13.49 -9.43
C ILE A 340 1.07 -13.86 -8.29
N ASP A 341 0.00 -14.61 -8.56
CA ASP A 341 -1.02 -15.00 -7.59
C ASP A 341 -0.65 -16.24 -6.77
N GLY A 342 0.55 -16.80 -6.96
CA GLY A 342 1.05 -17.94 -6.18
C GLY A 342 0.47 -19.30 -6.58
N THR A 343 -0.46 -19.37 -7.53
CA THR A 343 -1.15 -20.61 -7.95
C THR A 343 -0.29 -21.50 -8.85
N SER A 344 0.83 -20.99 -9.40
CA SER A 344 1.87 -21.82 -10.01
C SER A 344 2.82 -22.47 -8.98
N GLY A 345 2.60 -22.20 -7.68
CA GLY A 345 3.48 -22.63 -6.60
C GLY A 345 4.67 -21.69 -6.36
N SER A 346 4.69 -20.49 -6.93
CA SER A 346 5.73 -19.46 -6.70
C SER A 346 5.82 -19.01 -5.24
N TRP A 347 4.78 -19.22 -4.44
CA TRP A 347 4.74 -18.91 -3.00
C TRP A 347 5.02 -20.13 -2.10
N ASN A 348 5.30 -21.31 -2.69
CA ASN A 348 5.59 -22.51 -1.91
C ASN A 348 6.97 -22.38 -1.25
N LEU A 349 7.05 -22.76 0.02
CA LEU A 349 8.33 -22.87 0.73
C LEU A 349 9.01 -24.21 0.41
N PRO A 350 10.36 -24.24 0.25
CA PRO A 350 11.23 -23.06 0.14
C PRO A 350 10.99 -22.30 -1.17
N LEU A 351 11.03 -20.96 -1.10
CA LEU A 351 10.86 -20.11 -2.28
C LEU A 351 11.99 -20.34 -3.28
N LYS A 352 11.67 -20.25 -4.57
CA LYS A 352 12.63 -20.42 -5.66
C LYS A 352 13.26 -19.08 -6.06
N PRO A 353 14.49 -19.11 -6.64
CA PRO A 353 15.10 -17.94 -7.24
C PRO A 353 14.24 -17.34 -8.36
N GLU A 354 14.15 -16.02 -8.40
CA GLU A 354 13.40 -15.28 -9.41
C GLU A 354 14.16 -14.00 -9.82
N LEU A 355 14.11 -13.65 -11.11
CA LEU A 355 14.55 -12.34 -11.59
C LEU A 355 13.35 -11.41 -11.62
N THR A 356 13.44 -10.30 -10.90
CA THR A 356 12.30 -9.40 -10.69
C THR A 356 12.68 -7.96 -11.02
N ALA A 357 11.70 -7.05 -11.02
CA ALA A 357 11.95 -5.62 -11.13
C ALA A 357 12.83 -5.07 -9.98
N TRP A 358 12.97 -5.81 -8.88
CA TRP A 358 13.81 -5.47 -7.73
C TRP A 358 15.24 -6.03 -7.84
N GLY A 359 15.56 -6.68 -8.96
CA GLY A 359 16.79 -7.44 -9.14
C GLY A 359 16.57 -8.94 -8.93
N PRO A 360 17.66 -9.73 -9.00
CA PRO A 360 17.61 -11.14 -8.67
C PRO A 360 17.32 -11.33 -7.18
N ASP A 361 16.34 -12.17 -6.88
CA ASP A 361 16.05 -12.65 -5.53
C ASP A 361 16.28 -14.17 -5.52
N ASP A 362 17.15 -14.66 -4.65
CA ASP A 362 17.46 -16.08 -4.57
C ASP A 362 16.37 -16.90 -3.87
N GLY A 363 15.36 -16.23 -3.30
CA GLY A 363 14.23 -16.85 -2.59
C GLY A 363 14.60 -17.39 -1.20
N THR A 364 15.87 -17.39 -0.82
CA THR A 364 16.29 -17.92 0.47
C THR A 364 15.89 -17.00 1.61
N GLY A 365 15.71 -15.70 1.32
CA GLY A 365 15.48 -14.66 2.31
C GLY A 365 16.69 -14.42 3.22
N LYS A 366 17.87 -14.96 2.86
CA LYS A 366 19.16 -14.64 3.47
C LYS A 366 19.42 -13.14 3.31
N ASP A 367 20.31 -12.61 4.15
CA ASP A 367 20.65 -11.18 4.20
C ASP A 367 19.56 -10.26 4.77
N GLY A 368 18.68 -10.79 5.64
CA GLY A 368 17.80 -9.99 6.49
C GLY A 368 16.36 -9.86 6.01
N ALA A 369 15.96 -10.49 4.90
CA ALA A 369 14.59 -10.37 4.39
C ALA A 369 13.55 -11.06 5.29
N LYS A 370 13.89 -12.23 5.85
CA LYS A 370 13.01 -12.90 6.82
C LYS A 370 12.93 -12.14 8.13
N GLU A 371 14.06 -11.60 8.59
CA GLU A 371 14.16 -10.80 9.80
C GLU A 371 13.43 -9.47 9.65
N GLU A 372 13.48 -8.83 8.47
CA GLU A 372 12.66 -7.64 8.16
C GLU A 372 11.17 -7.96 8.23
N ALA A 373 10.75 -9.06 7.58
CA ALA A 373 9.37 -9.51 7.61
C ALA A 373 8.89 -9.78 9.05
N ALA A 374 9.68 -10.55 9.82
CA ALA A 374 9.40 -10.84 11.22
C ALA A 374 9.37 -9.56 12.06
N GLN A 375 10.35 -8.67 11.92
CA GLN A 375 10.42 -7.41 12.66
C GLN A 375 9.20 -6.53 12.42
N CYS A 376 8.80 -6.34 11.16
CA CYS A 376 7.62 -5.54 10.84
C CYS A 376 6.34 -6.19 11.36
N PHE A 377 6.26 -7.51 11.29
CA PHE A 377 5.08 -8.27 11.71
C PHE A 377 4.93 -8.28 13.23
N ILE A 378 6.01 -8.53 13.97
CA ILE A 378 6.07 -8.46 15.45
C ILE A 378 5.73 -7.05 15.92
N LYS A 379 6.36 -6.01 15.36
CA LYS A 379 6.12 -4.62 15.81
C LYS A 379 4.67 -4.16 15.63
N ASN A 380 3.94 -4.72 14.66
CA ASN A 380 2.59 -4.29 14.32
C ASN A 380 1.51 -5.35 14.64
N HIS A 381 1.84 -6.41 15.37
CA HIS A 381 1.00 -7.61 15.46
C HIS A 381 -0.44 -7.31 15.88
N GLU A 382 -0.67 -6.50 16.92
CA GLU A 382 -2.03 -6.13 17.37
C GLU A 382 -2.87 -5.48 16.26
N SER A 383 -2.27 -4.52 15.54
CA SER A 383 -2.95 -3.83 14.44
C SER A 383 -3.19 -4.75 13.25
N VAL A 384 -2.24 -5.64 12.99
CA VAL A 384 -2.29 -6.59 11.88
C VAL A 384 -3.32 -7.69 12.14
N VAL A 385 -3.44 -8.20 13.37
CA VAL A 385 -4.49 -9.13 13.80
C VAL A 385 -5.85 -8.47 13.64
N LYS A 386 -6.04 -7.27 14.19
CA LYS A 386 -7.31 -6.53 14.05
C LYS A 386 -7.69 -6.30 12.59
N PHE A 387 -6.71 -5.97 11.75
CA PHE A 387 -6.93 -5.77 10.32
C PHE A 387 -7.24 -7.06 9.57
N SER A 388 -6.57 -8.17 9.91
CA SER A 388 -6.73 -9.45 9.24
C SER A 388 -8.06 -10.15 9.54
N LEU A 389 -8.69 -9.85 10.69
CA LEU A 389 -10.02 -10.34 11.04
C LEU A 389 -11.11 -9.99 10.02
N ARG A 390 -10.88 -9.02 9.14
CA ARG A 390 -11.76 -8.73 7.99
C ARG A 390 -11.88 -9.89 7.00
N GLY A 391 -10.94 -10.85 7.05
CA GLY A 391 -10.97 -12.10 6.29
C GLY A 391 -11.76 -13.23 6.96
N VAL A 392 -12.17 -13.06 8.22
CA VAL A 392 -12.89 -14.09 8.98
C VAL A 392 -14.36 -14.04 8.63
N LYS A 393 -14.92 -15.21 8.29
CA LYS A 393 -16.37 -15.38 8.08
C LYS A 393 -17.01 -15.76 9.42
N ASP A 394 -18.11 -15.10 9.74
CA ASP A 394 -18.89 -15.33 10.96
C ASP A 394 -18.07 -15.32 12.27
N PRO A 395 -17.45 -14.17 12.63
CA PRO A 395 -16.51 -14.09 13.75
C PRO A 395 -17.10 -14.57 15.09
N GLN A 396 -16.33 -15.34 15.84
CA GLN A 396 -16.65 -15.87 17.15
C GLN A 396 -15.73 -15.28 18.24
N PRO A 397 -16.18 -15.24 19.51
CA PRO A 397 -15.27 -14.95 20.62
C PRO A 397 -14.12 -15.96 20.64
N GLY A 398 -12.87 -15.50 20.77
CA GLY A 398 -11.68 -16.37 20.69
C GLY A 398 -10.93 -16.31 19.35
N ASP A 399 -11.55 -15.76 18.30
CA ASP A 399 -10.93 -15.71 16.97
C ASP A 399 -9.71 -14.80 16.93
N ASP A 400 -9.73 -13.67 17.62
CA ASP A 400 -8.62 -12.72 17.68
C ASP A 400 -7.41 -13.30 18.40
N GLU A 401 -7.60 -13.99 19.54
CA GLU A 401 -6.50 -14.66 20.23
C GLU A 401 -5.93 -15.84 19.42
N ALA A 402 -6.78 -16.58 18.72
CA ALA A 402 -6.33 -17.66 17.84
C ALA A 402 -5.55 -17.14 16.62
N VAL A 403 -5.98 -16.03 16.03
CA VAL A 403 -5.28 -15.36 14.92
C VAL A 403 -3.94 -14.80 15.39
N ASP A 404 -3.88 -14.14 16.56
CA ASP A 404 -2.62 -13.68 17.15
C ASP A 404 -1.65 -14.84 17.38
N LEU A 405 -2.12 -15.97 17.92
CA LEU A 405 -1.32 -17.18 18.08
C LEU A 405 -0.81 -17.73 16.73
N GLY A 406 -1.64 -17.77 15.70
CA GLY A 406 -1.22 -18.18 14.35
C GLY A 406 -0.13 -17.27 13.78
N PHE A 407 -0.30 -15.96 13.95
CA PHE A 407 0.67 -14.98 13.48
C PHE A 407 1.97 -15.01 14.29
N LEU A 408 1.90 -15.32 15.58
CA LEU A 408 3.08 -15.56 16.41
C LEU A 408 3.92 -16.72 15.86
N TYR A 409 3.28 -17.82 15.44
CA TYR A 409 3.98 -18.94 14.80
C TYR A 409 4.52 -18.61 13.40
N VAL A 410 3.85 -17.73 12.64
CA VAL A 410 4.40 -17.23 11.37
C VAL A 410 5.67 -16.42 11.60
N ALA A 411 5.68 -15.54 12.60
CA ALA A 411 6.87 -14.79 13.00
C ALA A 411 8.00 -15.73 13.46
N GLN A 412 7.68 -16.77 14.24
CA GLN A 412 8.65 -17.78 14.64
C GLN A 412 9.21 -18.53 13.42
N ALA A 413 8.36 -18.96 12.50
CA ALA A 413 8.77 -19.70 11.31
C ALA A 413 9.62 -18.87 10.35
N LEU A 414 9.40 -17.55 10.27
CA LEU A 414 10.28 -16.64 9.55
C LEU A 414 11.71 -16.66 10.13
N LEU A 415 11.84 -16.64 11.45
CA LEU A 415 13.14 -16.58 12.14
C LEU A 415 13.85 -17.94 12.25
N GLU A 416 13.10 -19.02 12.47
CA GLU A 416 13.63 -20.33 12.81
C GLU A 416 13.48 -21.37 11.67
N GLY A 417 12.70 -21.06 10.63
CA GLY A 417 12.35 -21.99 9.55
C GLY A 417 11.11 -22.82 9.85
N THR A 418 10.25 -23.04 8.84
CA THR A 418 8.99 -23.80 8.98
C THR A 418 9.19 -25.25 9.42
N GLU A 419 10.34 -25.85 9.09
CA GLU A 419 10.73 -27.19 9.47
C GLU A 419 11.05 -27.35 10.96
N ASN A 420 11.35 -26.24 11.65
CA ASN A 420 11.69 -26.22 13.07
C ASN A 420 10.52 -25.76 13.96
N VAL A 421 9.39 -25.37 13.36
CA VAL A 421 8.22 -24.87 14.08
C VAL A 421 7.10 -25.90 14.08
N GLN A 422 6.73 -26.35 15.29
CA GLN A 422 5.61 -27.28 15.50
C GLN A 422 4.37 -26.52 15.99
N LEU A 423 3.35 -26.46 15.13
CA LEU A 423 2.05 -25.85 15.45
C LEU A 423 1.25 -26.74 16.42
N PRO A 424 0.50 -26.16 17.38
CA PRO A 424 -0.26 -26.90 18.38
C PRO A 424 -1.33 -27.79 17.77
N GLN A 425 -1.58 -28.94 18.39
CA GLN A 425 -2.65 -29.85 18.03
C GLN A 425 -3.56 -30.14 19.24
N PRO A 426 -4.87 -29.82 19.18
CA PRO A 426 -5.55 -29.13 18.07
C PRO A 426 -5.16 -27.64 17.99
N PHE A 427 -5.09 -27.10 16.77
CA PHE A 427 -4.98 -25.64 16.58
C PHE A 427 -6.36 -24.99 16.80
N PRO A 428 -6.47 -23.94 17.63
CA PRO A 428 -7.75 -23.28 17.92
C PRO A 428 -8.30 -22.50 16.71
N HIS A 429 -9.64 -22.46 16.56
CA HIS A 429 -10.34 -21.60 15.58
C HIS A 429 -9.74 -21.60 14.15
N LYS A 430 -9.38 -22.77 13.63
CA LYS A 430 -8.66 -22.94 12.34
C LYS A 430 -9.26 -22.16 11.17
N GLU A 431 -10.59 -22.10 11.08
CA GLU A 431 -11.29 -21.39 10.01
C GLU A 431 -11.07 -19.87 10.06
N ALA A 432 -11.08 -19.28 11.26
CA ALA A 432 -10.78 -17.86 11.46
C ALA A 432 -9.31 -17.57 11.14
N VAL A 433 -8.40 -18.41 11.62
CA VAL A 433 -6.95 -18.28 11.36
C VAL A 433 -6.65 -18.37 9.86
N ALA A 434 -7.26 -19.32 9.16
CA ALA A 434 -7.13 -19.44 7.71
C ALA A 434 -7.72 -18.22 6.98
N GLY A 435 -8.90 -17.74 7.38
CA GLY A 435 -9.52 -16.54 6.80
C GLY A 435 -8.63 -15.31 6.96
N ALA A 436 -8.09 -15.09 8.17
CA ALA A 436 -7.21 -13.98 8.50
C ALA A 436 -5.86 -14.06 7.75
N ALA A 437 -5.21 -15.23 7.76
CA ALA A 437 -3.95 -15.43 7.03
C ALA A 437 -4.13 -15.22 5.52
N GLY A 438 -5.21 -15.77 4.95
CA GLY A 438 -5.57 -15.61 3.54
C GLY A 438 -5.82 -14.15 3.16
N PHE A 439 -6.55 -13.42 3.99
CA PHE A 439 -6.79 -11.99 3.78
C PHE A 439 -5.51 -11.17 3.87
N LEU A 440 -4.68 -11.41 4.89
CA LEU A 440 -3.47 -10.62 5.09
C LEU A 440 -2.45 -10.82 3.96
N MET A 441 -2.30 -12.05 3.46
CA MET A 441 -1.40 -12.38 2.34
C MET A 441 -1.65 -11.49 1.12
N ASN A 442 -2.94 -11.22 0.85
CA ASN A 442 -3.41 -10.36 -0.23
C ASN A 442 -3.18 -8.86 0.06
N LYS A 443 -2.91 -8.46 1.29
CA LYS A 443 -2.79 -7.03 1.68
C LYS A 443 -1.37 -6.60 2.04
N VAL A 444 -0.38 -7.49 1.98
CA VAL A 444 1.04 -7.13 2.09
C VAL A 444 1.41 -6.18 0.94
N GLY A 445 1.87 -4.97 1.26
CA GLY A 445 2.27 -3.96 0.26
C GLY A 445 3.79 -3.75 0.16
N VAL A 446 4.27 -3.51 -1.06
CA VAL A 446 5.68 -3.26 -1.39
C VAL A 446 5.83 -1.87 -2.04
N PRO A 447 6.84 -1.04 -1.66
CA PRO A 447 7.76 -1.20 -0.54
C PRO A 447 7.14 -0.66 0.75
N ARG A 448 5.83 -0.34 0.73
CA ARG A 448 5.12 0.39 1.79
C ARG A 448 5.29 -0.31 3.13
N ASP A 449 5.03 -1.61 3.16
CA ASP A 449 5.01 -2.41 4.39
C ASP A 449 6.26 -3.26 4.53
N LEU A 450 6.82 -3.73 3.41
CA LEU A 450 8.00 -4.60 3.34
C LEU A 450 8.77 -4.38 2.04
N THR A 451 10.08 -4.60 2.03
CA THR A 451 10.84 -4.77 0.78
C THR A 451 10.30 -5.98 0.01
N TYR A 452 10.56 -6.05 -1.29
CA TYR A 452 10.06 -7.13 -2.12
C TYR A 452 10.46 -8.54 -1.62
N PRO A 453 11.74 -8.83 -1.31
CA PRO A 453 12.11 -10.14 -0.78
C PRO A 453 11.42 -10.46 0.55
N ALA A 454 11.31 -9.48 1.46
CA ALA A 454 10.63 -9.66 2.74
C ALA A 454 9.12 -9.93 2.56
N ALA A 455 8.47 -9.24 1.61
CA ALA A 455 7.06 -9.47 1.28
C ALA A 455 6.82 -10.87 0.70
N ARG A 456 7.72 -11.37 -0.16
CA ARG A 456 7.65 -12.77 -0.64
C ARG A 456 7.73 -13.75 0.52
N GLN A 457 8.68 -13.56 1.43
CA GLN A 457 8.82 -14.41 2.62
C GLN A 457 7.53 -14.39 3.45
N LEU A 458 7.00 -13.21 3.79
CA LEU A 458 5.79 -13.12 4.60
C LEU A 458 4.59 -13.80 3.92
N ARG A 459 4.36 -13.58 2.61
CA ARG A 459 3.26 -14.23 1.87
C ARG A 459 3.41 -15.76 1.90
N ALA A 460 4.61 -16.28 1.67
CA ALA A 460 4.88 -17.72 1.70
C ALA A 460 4.65 -18.36 3.09
N HIS A 461 5.02 -17.66 4.17
CA HIS A 461 4.83 -18.15 5.54
C HIS A 461 3.36 -18.04 5.99
N LEU A 462 2.62 -17.02 5.56
CA LEU A 462 1.16 -16.96 5.75
C LEU A 462 0.44 -18.08 4.99
N LEU A 463 0.92 -18.45 3.79
CA LEU A 463 0.40 -19.60 3.03
C LEU A 463 0.64 -20.93 3.76
N TRP A 464 1.81 -21.08 4.40
CA TRP A 464 2.11 -22.24 5.24
C TRP A 464 1.13 -22.38 6.41
N LEU A 465 0.86 -21.31 7.14
CA LEU A 465 -0.15 -21.30 8.21
C LEU A 465 -1.56 -21.60 7.68
N TYR A 466 -1.93 -20.97 6.56
CA TYR A 466 -3.23 -21.17 5.90
C TYR A 466 -3.46 -22.65 5.56
N ARG A 467 -2.49 -23.31 4.91
CA ARG A 467 -2.54 -24.73 4.54
C ARG A 467 -2.63 -25.65 5.76
N HIS A 468 -1.92 -25.32 6.83
CA HIS A 468 -2.01 -26.06 8.08
C HIS A 468 -3.44 -26.03 8.64
N CYS A 469 -4.04 -24.85 8.72
CA CYS A 469 -5.39 -24.67 9.27
C CYS A 469 -6.46 -25.34 8.40
N LYS A 470 -6.27 -25.34 7.07
CA LYS A 470 -7.15 -26.04 6.12
C LYS A 470 -6.85 -27.53 5.94
N GLN A 471 -5.87 -28.08 6.67
CA GLN A 471 -5.48 -29.49 6.66
C GLN A 471 -5.12 -30.05 5.27
N ASN A 472 -4.60 -29.22 4.36
CA ASN A 472 -4.19 -29.69 3.03
C ASN A 472 -3.01 -28.86 2.49
N GLN A 473 -1.91 -29.55 2.23
CA GLN A 473 -0.65 -28.97 1.75
C GLN A 473 -0.71 -28.55 0.27
N SER A 474 -1.69 -29.03 -0.50
CA SER A 474 -1.87 -28.72 -1.92
C SER A 474 -2.86 -27.57 -2.18
N ILE A 475 -3.35 -26.89 -1.15
CA ILE A 475 -4.33 -25.81 -1.36
C ILE A 475 -3.62 -24.62 -2.00
N ASP A 476 -4.15 -24.16 -3.12
CA ASP A 476 -3.75 -22.92 -3.77
C ASP A 476 -3.98 -21.72 -2.84
N PRO A 477 -3.20 -20.65 -2.96
CA PRO A 477 -3.50 -19.41 -2.25
C PRO A 477 -4.96 -18.98 -2.49
N PRO A 478 -5.64 -18.44 -1.47
CA PRO A 478 -6.99 -17.92 -1.67
C PRO A 478 -6.96 -16.80 -2.71
N PRO A 479 -8.00 -16.65 -3.55
CA PRO A 479 -8.04 -15.60 -4.55
C PRO A 479 -7.94 -14.22 -3.88
N PHE A 480 -7.40 -13.25 -4.61
CA PHE A 480 -7.31 -11.88 -4.11
C PHE A 480 -8.70 -11.35 -3.72
N VAL A 481 -8.80 -10.84 -2.49
CA VAL A 481 -10.01 -10.18 -1.99
C VAL A 481 -9.81 -8.67 -2.13
N ARG A 482 -10.68 -8.02 -2.90
CA ARG A 482 -10.64 -6.58 -3.15
C ARG A 482 -10.91 -5.77 -1.88
#